data_AF-A0A9P9MFL6-F1
#
_entry.id   AF-A0A9P9MFL6-F1
#
_cell.length_a   1.000
_cell.length_b   1.000
_cell.length_c   1.000
_cell.angle_alpha   90.00
_cell.angle_beta   90.00
_cell.angle_gamma   90.00
#
_symmetry.space_group_name_H-M   'P 1'
#
loop_
_entity.id
_entity.type
_entity.pdbx_description
1 polymer ?
#
loop_
_entity_poly.entity_id
_entity_poly.type
_entity_poly.pdbx_seq_one_letter_code
_entity_poly.pdbx_strand_id
1 'polypeptide(L)'
;MDPAPNPYGKIVEVCKLPIKEYVVKEHSSTKRELLPEQLQKGPDGKPWPWKWGKERLLNEACALNLVKEYTTIPVPRLLDSGVNDQGRTFITMERIYDIELKDIGNECRRPASGQRPHGSYGKCESCADVANKNADNFITNFVIPQLQQLMSYDTGLSDFVLPPPRITETIPKGTWQSITSAGEPFRFIHGDLARHNIMVSPKTLKVTCIFDWEHAGYPPELEAATWRMTHSEYHRLFDARERIQRELELIGG
;
A
#
# COMPACT_ATOMS: atom_id res chain seq x y z
N MET A 1 10.02 39.22 -7.30
CA MET A 1 10.07 37.77 -7.62
C MET A 1 8.74 37.22 -7.18
N ASP A 2 7.95 36.69 -8.11
CA ASP A 2 6.78 35.90 -7.70
C ASP A 2 7.27 34.71 -6.86
N PRO A 3 6.57 34.36 -5.76
CA PRO A 3 6.90 33.14 -5.04
C PRO A 3 6.83 31.97 -6.03
N ALA A 4 7.87 31.14 -6.04
CA ALA A 4 7.88 29.93 -6.86
C ALA A 4 6.55 29.19 -6.68
N PRO A 5 5.89 28.74 -7.77
CA PRO A 5 4.62 28.05 -7.66
C PRO A 5 4.79 26.90 -6.68
N ASN A 6 3.95 26.86 -5.63
CA ASN A 6 3.95 25.77 -4.66
C ASN A 6 3.77 24.46 -5.44
N PRO A 7 4.79 23.58 -5.51
CA PRO A 7 4.80 22.42 -6.39
C PRO A 7 3.71 21.40 -6.02
N TYR A 8 3.11 21.55 -4.84
CA TYR A 8 2.08 20.67 -4.32
C TYR A 8 0.65 21.18 -4.59
N GLY A 9 0.48 22.47 -4.90
CA GLY A 9 -0.82 23.13 -5.01
C GLY A 9 -1.54 23.38 -3.67
N LYS A 10 -2.82 23.75 -3.72
CA LYS A 10 -3.65 24.06 -2.54
C LYS A 10 -4.17 22.80 -1.85
N ILE A 11 -4.46 22.88 -0.56
CA ILE A 11 -5.12 21.79 0.18
C ILE A 11 -6.53 21.58 -0.37
N VAL A 12 -6.82 20.34 -0.75
CA VAL A 12 -8.14 19.89 -1.22
C VAL A 12 -8.88 19.18 -0.10
N GLU A 13 -8.17 18.34 0.65
CA GLU A 13 -8.77 17.51 1.69
C GLU A 13 -7.75 17.21 2.80
N VAL A 14 -8.24 17.12 4.04
CA VAL A 14 -7.49 16.57 5.16
C VAL A 14 -8.32 15.45 5.77
N CYS A 15 -7.85 14.22 5.62
CA CYS A 15 -8.46 13.03 6.19
C CYS A 15 -7.67 12.60 7.42
N LYS A 16 -8.28 12.72 8.61
CA LYS A 16 -7.65 12.35 9.88
C LYS A 16 -8.17 10.98 10.32
N LEU A 17 -7.27 9.99 10.36
CA LEU A 17 -7.53 8.68 10.93
C LEU A 17 -7.11 8.65 12.41
N PRO A 18 -7.47 7.60 13.17
CA PRO A 18 -7.11 7.51 14.60
C PRO A 18 -5.60 7.59 14.89
N ILE A 19 -4.76 7.13 13.97
CA ILE A 19 -3.31 6.94 14.19
C ILE A 19 -2.42 7.69 13.18
N LYS A 20 -2.98 8.15 12.06
CA LYS A 20 -2.27 8.85 10.97
C LYS A 20 -3.18 9.86 10.29
N GLU A 21 -2.62 10.80 9.55
CA GLU A 21 -3.39 11.73 8.74
C GLU A 21 -2.90 11.81 7.30
N TYR A 22 -3.84 12.09 6.40
CA TYR A 22 -3.61 12.34 4.99
C TYR A 22 -3.94 13.80 4.69
N VAL A 23 -3.00 14.52 4.09
CA VAL A 23 -3.19 15.87 3.57
C VAL A 23 -3.10 15.78 2.05
N VAL A 24 -4.26 15.90 1.40
CA VAL A 24 -4.36 15.86 -0.05
C VAL A 24 -4.37 17.29 -0.58
N LYS A 25 -3.46 17.58 -1.50
CA LYS A 25 -3.37 18.85 -2.22
C LYS A 25 -3.74 18.65 -3.69
N GLU A 26 -3.79 19.73 -4.46
CA GLU A 26 -4.13 19.66 -5.89
C GLU A 26 -3.20 18.73 -6.65
N HIS A 27 -1.91 18.66 -6.32
CA HIS A 27 -0.91 17.89 -7.08
C HIS A 27 -0.15 16.84 -6.25
N SER A 28 -0.40 16.75 -4.94
CA SER A 28 0.29 15.81 -4.06
C SER A 28 -0.61 15.23 -2.98
N SER A 29 -0.19 14.11 -2.43
CA SER A 29 -0.77 13.51 -1.23
C SER A 29 0.33 13.29 -0.20
N THR A 30 0.13 13.83 1.01
CA THR A 30 1.04 13.60 2.15
C THR A 30 0.38 12.68 3.15
N LYS A 31 1.04 11.58 3.49
CA LYS A 31 0.69 10.69 4.59
C LYS A 31 1.68 10.95 5.73
N ARG A 32 1.20 11.18 6.95
CA ARG A 32 2.08 11.53 8.08
C ARG A 32 1.54 11.07 9.42
N GLU A 33 2.44 10.98 10.39
CA GLU A 33 2.10 10.71 11.78
C GLU A 33 1.25 11.84 12.38
N LEU A 34 0.42 11.49 13.36
CA LEU A 34 -0.24 12.47 14.22
C LEU A 34 0.75 13.00 15.26
N LEU A 35 0.54 14.24 15.71
CA LEU A 35 1.23 14.76 16.89
C LEU A 35 0.79 14.02 18.16
N PRO A 36 1.63 13.92 19.20
CA PRO A 36 1.26 13.28 20.47
C PRO A 36 -0.05 13.79 21.08
N GLU A 37 -0.33 15.09 20.95
CA GLU A 37 -1.55 15.72 21.49
C GLU A 37 -2.81 15.37 20.66
N GLN A 38 -2.62 14.88 19.44
CA GLN A 38 -3.69 14.51 18.52
C GLN A 38 -4.08 13.04 18.61
N LEU A 39 -3.26 12.21 19.26
CA LEU A 39 -3.48 10.77 19.42
C LEU A 39 -4.65 10.49 20.35
N GLN A 40 -5.43 9.46 20.02
CA GLN A 40 -6.42 8.92 20.95
C GLN A 40 -5.71 8.35 22.17
N LYS A 41 -6.35 8.45 23.34
CA LYS A 41 -5.81 7.91 24.59
C LYS A 41 -6.46 6.56 24.89
N GLY A 42 -5.64 5.60 25.30
CA GLY A 42 -6.10 4.32 25.79
C GLY A 42 -6.80 4.43 27.15
N PRO A 43 -7.34 3.31 27.67
CA PRO A 43 -7.97 3.26 29.00
C PRO A 43 -7.05 3.69 30.14
N ASP A 44 -5.73 3.57 29.95
CA ASP A 44 -4.68 4.00 30.89
C ASP A 44 -4.32 5.50 30.77
N GLY A 45 -5.02 6.25 29.91
CA GLY A 45 -4.79 7.66 29.64
C GLY A 45 -3.56 7.95 28.77
N LYS A 46 -2.82 6.94 28.33
CA LYS A 46 -1.64 7.13 27.47
C LYS A 46 -2.05 7.26 26.01
N PRO A 47 -1.35 8.07 25.20
CA PRO A 47 -1.60 8.14 23.77
C PRO A 47 -1.35 6.76 23.13
N TRP A 48 -2.19 6.41 22.16
CA TRP A 48 -2.10 5.18 21.38
C TRP A 48 -1.44 5.51 20.03
N PRO A 49 -0.10 5.43 19.91
CA PRO A 49 0.60 5.78 18.67
C PRO A 49 0.36 4.75 17.57
N TRP A 50 0.60 5.16 16.33
CA TRP A 50 0.73 4.23 15.22
C TRP A 50 1.95 3.34 15.44
N LYS A 51 1.71 2.03 15.59
CA LYS A 51 2.78 1.06 15.78
C LYS A 51 3.74 1.09 14.57
N TRP A 52 4.99 1.44 14.83
CA TRP A 52 6.04 1.65 13.83
C TRP A 52 5.70 2.73 12.78
N GLY A 53 4.97 3.79 13.15
CA GLY A 53 4.49 4.80 12.21
C GLY A 53 5.63 5.44 11.40
N LYS A 54 6.68 5.88 12.08
CA LYS A 54 7.91 6.39 11.45
C LYS A 54 8.51 5.37 10.49
N GLU A 55 8.75 4.15 10.95
CA GLU A 55 9.41 3.11 10.16
C GLU A 55 8.58 2.72 8.95
N ARG A 56 7.25 2.58 9.08
CA ARG A 56 6.32 2.31 7.97
C ARG A 56 6.39 3.37 6.87
N LEU A 57 6.41 4.65 7.25
CA LEU A 57 6.47 5.77 6.29
C LEU A 57 7.82 5.83 5.57
N LEU A 58 8.93 5.62 6.29
CA LEU A 58 10.26 5.58 5.70
C LEU A 58 10.46 4.34 4.82
N ASN A 59 9.89 3.20 5.23
CA ASN A 59 9.89 1.97 4.45
C ASN A 59 9.14 2.15 3.13
N GLU A 60 7.97 2.79 3.18
CA GLU A 60 7.20 3.13 1.98
C GLU A 60 8.01 4.03 1.02
N ALA A 61 8.69 5.05 1.53
CA ALA A 61 9.54 5.93 0.71
C ALA A 61 10.71 5.16 0.06
N CYS A 62 11.37 4.28 0.81
CA CYS A 62 12.42 3.42 0.29
C CYS A 62 11.89 2.48 -0.79
N ALA A 63 10.76 1.82 -0.55
CA ALA A 63 10.14 0.89 -1.48
C ALA A 63 9.73 1.58 -2.79
N LEU A 64 9.14 2.78 -2.71
CA LEU A 64 8.79 3.57 -3.91
C LEU A 64 10.02 3.90 -4.76
N ASN A 65 11.12 4.33 -4.15
CA ASN A 65 12.36 4.60 -4.88
C ASN A 65 12.92 3.34 -5.54
N LEU A 66 12.98 2.24 -4.79
CA LEU A 66 13.50 0.96 -5.29
C LEU A 66 12.66 0.44 -6.47
N VAL A 67 11.34 0.40 -6.33
CA VAL A 67 10.44 -0.06 -7.41
C VAL A 67 10.55 0.87 -8.62
N LYS A 68 10.64 2.19 -8.40
CA LYS A 68 10.77 3.16 -9.49
C LYS A 68 12.09 3.06 -10.25
N GLU A 69 13.18 2.76 -9.55
CA GLU A 69 14.53 2.69 -10.11
C GLU A 69 14.76 1.39 -10.88
N TYR A 70 14.28 0.26 -10.35
CA TYR A 70 14.62 -1.07 -10.87
C TYR A 70 13.48 -1.77 -11.63
N THR A 71 12.30 -1.15 -11.73
CA THR A 71 11.16 -1.72 -12.44
C THR A 71 10.44 -0.70 -13.30
N THR A 72 9.50 -1.18 -14.11
CA THR A 72 8.56 -0.37 -14.87
C THR A 72 7.14 -0.41 -14.28
N ILE A 73 7.00 -0.91 -13.04
CA ILE A 73 5.74 -0.95 -12.33
C ILE A 73 5.29 0.50 -12.07
N PRO A 74 4.02 0.86 -12.40
CA PRO A 74 3.53 2.19 -12.13
C PRO A 74 3.30 2.36 -10.62
N VAL A 75 4.10 3.23 -10.02
CA VAL A 75 4.03 3.65 -8.62
C VAL A 75 3.97 5.17 -8.56
N PRO A 76 3.38 5.77 -7.50
CA PRO A 76 3.36 7.22 -7.41
C PRO A 76 4.78 7.74 -7.21
N ARG A 77 5.12 8.82 -7.91
CA ARG A 77 6.41 9.49 -7.73
C ARG A 77 6.52 10.07 -6.32
N LEU A 78 7.55 9.64 -5.60
CA LEU A 78 7.96 10.24 -4.33
C LEU A 78 8.40 11.70 -4.58
N LEU A 79 7.85 12.63 -3.82
CA LEU A 79 8.19 14.06 -3.90
C LEU A 79 9.08 14.50 -2.73
N ASP A 80 8.77 14.01 -1.53
CA ASP A 80 9.49 14.35 -0.31
C ASP A 80 9.19 13.31 0.78
N SER A 81 10.11 13.13 1.73
CA SER A 81 9.91 12.28 2.90
C SER A 81 10.92 12.64 3.97
N GLY A 82 10.54 12.50 5.23
CA GLY A 82 11.45 12.74 6.35
C GLY A 82 10.71 13.01 7.64
N VAL A 83 11.37 13.73 8.54
CA VAL A 83 10.79 14.21 9.80
C VAL A 83 10.71 15.73 9.72
N ASN A 84 9.53 16.31 9.93
CA ASN A 84 9.37 17.76 9.93
C ASN A 84 9.83 18.40 11.25
N ASP A 85 9.85 19.73 11.30
CA ASP A 85 10.28 20.52 12.47
C ASP A 85 9.49 20.23 13.75
N GLN A 86 8.31 19.61 13.64
CA GLN A 86 7.47 19.21 14.76
C GLN A 86 7.67 17.74 15.17
N GLY A 87 8.69 17.07 14.61
CA GLY A 87 9.02 15.69 14.93
C GLY A 87 8.11 14.65 14.29
N ARG A 88 7.24 15.02 13.33
CA ARG A 88 6.36 14.05 12.64
C ARG A 88 7.04 13.49 11.40
N THR A 89 7.06 12.17 11.29
CA THR A 89 7.46 11.52 10.05
C THR A 89 6.37 11.67 9.00
N PHE A 90 6.78 11.90 7.76
CA PHE A 90 5.87 12.04 6.63
C PHE A 90 6.46 11.47 5.34
N ILE A 91 5.57 11.15 4.42
CA ILE A 91 5.85 10.86 3.02
C ILE A 91 4.89 11.68 2.16
N THR A 92 5.42 12.33 1.13
CA THR A 92 4.66 13.11 0.16
C THR A 92 4.90 12.55 -1.23
N MET A 93 3.82 12.23 -1.93
CA MET A 93 3.83 11.64 -3.26
C MET A 93 3.05 12.53 -4.23
N GLU A 94 3.20 12.29 -5.53
CA GLU A 94 2.26 12.84 -6.50
C GLU A 94 0.83 12.34 -6.24
N ARG A 95 -0.16 13.18 -6.55
CA ARG A 95 -1.56 12.79 -6.39
C ARG A 95 -1.97 11.78 -7.45
N ILE A 96 -2.59 10.69 -7.02
CA ILE A 96 -3.27 9.73 -7.89
C ILE A 96 -4.75 10.13 -7.98
N TYR A 97 -5.30 10.19 -9.20
CA TYR A 97 -6.67 10.68 -9.45
C TYR A 97 -7.66 9.58 -9.86
N ASP A 98 -7.17 8.36 -10.06
CA ASP A 98 -7.97 7.20 -10.47
C ASP A 98 -8.77 6.62 -9.29
N ILE A 99 -9.40 5.45 -9.49
CA ILE A 99 -10.29 4.84 -8.49
C ILE A 99 -9.67 3.54 -8.00
N GLU A 100 -9.73 3.29 -6.69
CA GLU A 100 -9.30 2.02 -6.14
C GLU A 100 -10.07 0.85 -6.77
N LEU A 101 -9.38 -0.26 -7.04
CA LEU A 101 -9.97 -1.45 -7.62
C LEU A 101 -11.13 -1.99 -6.76
N LYS A 102 -11.08 -1.81 -5.43
CA LYS A 102 -12.19 -2.19 -4.54
C LYS A 102 -13.50 -1.43 -4.84
N ASP A 103 -13.40 -0.21 -5.35
CA ASP A 103 -14.53 0.73 -5.54
C ASP A 103 -14.93 0.93 -7.00
N ILE A 104 -14.19 0.35 -7.95
CA ILE A 104 -14.47 0.49 -9.38
C ILE A 104 -15.89 0.05 -9.75
N GLY A 105 -16.41 -0.96 -9.06
CA GLY A 105 -17.74 -1.52 -9.26
C GLY A 105 -18.88 -0.80 -8.54
N ASN A 106 -18.62 0.28 -7.79
CA ASN A 106 -19.68 1.00 -7.08
C ASN A 106 -20.63 1.74 -8.04
N GLU A 107 -20.20 2.00 -9.28
CA GLU A 107 -21.02 2.54 -10.36
C GLU A 107 -20.57 2.02 -11.73
N CYS A 108 -21.46 2.05 -12.72
CA CYS A 108 -21.12 1.68 -14.09
C CYS A 108 -20.23 2.75 -14.73
N ARG A 109 -19.02 2.37 -15.16
CA ARG A 109 -18.02 3.32 -15.70
C ARG A 109 -18.14 3.62 -17.19
N ARG A 110 -18.96 2.85 -17.93
CA ARG A 110 -19.21 3.02 -19.37
C ARG A 110 -17.91 3.27 -20.18
N PRO A 111 -16.90 2.39 -20.10
CA PRO A 111 -15.66 2.59 -20.86
C PRO A 111 -15.99 2.73 -22.35
N ALA A 112 -15.62 3.86 -22.98
CA ALA A 112 -15.96 4.16 -24.38
C ALA A 112 -15.38 3.06 -25.31
N SER A 113 -16.09 2.52 -26.30
CA SER A 113 -17.08 3.12 -27.21
C SER A 113 -18.21 2.14 -27.58
N GLY A 114 -19.46 2.62 -27.62
CA GLY A 114 -20.59 1.92 -28.24
C GLY A 114 -21.37 0.91 -27.37
N GLN A 115 -20.93 0.61 -26.15
CA GLN A 115 -21.67 -0.32 -25.28
C GLN A 115 -22.79 0.38 -24.50
N ARG A 116 -23.96 -0.26 -24.45
CA ARG A 116 -25.05 0.17 -23.56
C ARG A 116 -24.57 0.12 -22.11
N PRO A 117 -25.02 1.04 -21.23
CA PRO A 117 -24.73 0.95 -19.80
C PRO A 117 -25.09 -0.45 -19.28
N HIS A 118 -24.20 -1.06 -18.49
CA HIS A 118 -24.50 -2.35 -17.82
C HIS A 118 -25.62 -2.21 -16.77
N GLY A 119 -25.95 -0.97 -16.38
CA GLY A 119 -27.04 -0.63 -15.49
C GLY A 119 -27.26 0.89 -15.45
N SER A 120 -28.43 1.31 -14.97
CA SER A 120 -28.82 2.72 -14.86
C SER A 120 -28.28 3.38 -13.59
N TYR A 121 -28.20 2.66 -12.46
CA TYR A 121 -27.69 3.15 -11.17
C TYR A 121 -27.11 2.03 -10.31
N GLY A 122 -26.20 2.37 -9.41
CA GLY A 122 -25.67 1.47 -8.38
C GLY A 122 -24.55 0.55 -8.87
N LYS A 123 -24.31 -0.51 -8.08
CA LYS A 123 -23.21 -1.45 -8.29
C LYS A 123 -23.23 -2.06 -9.69
N CYS A 124 -22.04 -2.23 -10.27
CA CYS A 124 -21.84 -2.77 -11.61
C CYS A 124 -20.82 -3.92 -11.58
N GLU A 125 -21.34 -5.14 -11.50
CA GLU A 125 -20.53 -6.37 -11.47
C GLU A 125 -19.72 -6.52 -12.76
N SER A 126 -20.28 -6.21 -13.93
CA SER A 126 -19.54 -6.31 -15.20
C SER A 126 -18.30 -5.40 -15.24
N CYS A 127 -18.39 -4.16 -14.71
CA CYS A 127 -17.21 -3.29 -14.62
C CYS A 127 -16.21 -3.81 -13.58
N ALA A 128 -16.70 -4.33 -12.45
CA ALA A 128 -15.86 -4.94 -11.44
C ALA A 128 -15.10 -6.16 -12.00
N ASP A 129 -15.77 -7.06 -12.70
CA ASP A 129 -15.19 -8.28 -13.26
C ASP A 129 -14.12 -7.97 -14.30
N VAL A 130 -14.39 -7.02 -15.21
CA VAL A 130 -13.41 -6.60 -16.21
C VAL A 130 -12.19 -5.97 -15.52
N ALA A 131 -12.39 -5.09 -14.55
CA ALA A 131 -11.29 -4.45 -13.83
C ALA A 131 -10.47 -5.46 -13.01
N ASN A 132 -11.11 -6.40 -12.32
CA ASN A 132 -10.44 -7.46 -11.56
C ASN A 132 -9.65 -8.39 -12.48
N LYS A 133 -10.20 -8.77 -13.64
CA LYS A 133 -9.48 -9.58 -14.64
C LYS A 133 -8.29 -8.83 -15.23
N ASN A 134 -8.45 -7.54 -15.53
CA ASN A 134 -7.34 -6.71 -16.00
C ASN A 134 -6.25 -6.57 -14.94
N ALA A 135 -6.63 -6.36 -13.68
CA ALA A 135 -5.71 -6.27 -12.56
C ALA A 135 -4.98 -7.59 -12.32
N ASP A 136 -5.69 -8.72 -12.34
CA ASP A 136 -5.07 -10.03 -12.17
C ASP A 136 -4.07 -10.34 -13.28
N ASN A 137 -4.44 -10.09 -14.54
CA ASN A 137 -3.55 -10.27 -15.68
C ASN A 137 -2.32 -9.36 -15.58
N PHE A 138 -2.50 -8.09 -15.20
CA PHE A 138 -1.41 -7.15 -15.04
C PHE A 138 -0.48 -7.56 -13.90
N ILE A 139 -1.03 -7.91 -12.73
CA ILE A 139 -0.21 -8.27 -11.58
C ILE A 139 0.55 -9.56 -11.84
N THR A 140 -0.13 -10.59 -12.32
CA THR A 140 0.44 -11.92 -12.54
C THR A 140 1.52 -11.91 -13.62
N ASN A 141 1.29 -11.21 -14.73
CA ASN A 141 2.17 -11.30 -15.91
C ASN A 141 3.17 -10.14 -16.03
N PHE A 142 2.98 -9.06 -15.29
CA PHE A 142 3.84 -7.87 -15.38
C PHE A 142 4.44 -7.46 -14.04
N VAL A 143 3.66 -7.39 -12.96
CA VAL A 143 4.14 -6.88 -11.66
C VAL A 143 4.99 -7.92 -10.94
N ILE A 144 4.43 -9.10 -10.67
CA ILE A 144 5.10 -10.16 -9.91
C ILE A 144 6.44 -10.57 -10.53
N PRO A 145 6.55 -10.79 -11.87
CA PRO A 145 7.83 -11.15 -12.47
C PRO A 145 8.92 -10.08 -12.28
N GLN A 146 8.55 -8.79 -12.24
CA GLN A 146 9.52 -7.71 -11.99
C GLN A 146 9.92 -7.64 -10.52
N LEU A 147 8.98 -7.77 -9.59
CA LEU A 147 9.30 -7.83 -8.16
C LEU A 147 10.21 -9.03 -7.83
N GLN A 148 10.00 -10.17 -8.48
CA GLN A 148 10.82 -11.37 -8.32
C GLN A 148 12.26 -11.22 -8.86
N GLN A 149 12.57 -10.21 -9.67
CA GLN A 149 13.94 -9.94 -10.09
C GLN A 149 14.73 -9.18 -9.02
N LEU A 150 14.03 -8.55 -8.09
CA LEU A 150 14.63 -7.82 -6.98
C LEU A 150 14.89 -8.82 -5.86
N MET A 151 16.17 -9.06 -5.59
CA MET A 151 16.63 -10.12 -4.69
C MET A 151 17.52 -9.57 -3.58
N SER A 152 17.42 -10.15 -2.39
CA SER A 152 18.29 -9.85 -1.25
C SER A 152 18.53 -11.13 -0.45
N TYR A 153 19.72 -11.28 0.10
CA TYR A 153 20.00 -12.36 1.06
C TYR A 153 19.50 -12.04 2.46
N ASP A 154 19.23 -10.76 2.76
CA ASP A 154 18.74 -10.30 4.05
C ASP A 154 17.26 -9.93 3.96
N THR A 155 16.49 -10.26 4.99
CA THR A 155 15.10 -9.82 5.10
C THR A 155 15.01 -8.34 5.51
N GLY A 156 13.91 -7.72 5.11
CA GLY A 156 13.63 -6.30 5.40
C GLY A 156 14.19 -5.35 4.36
N LEU A 157 13.82 -4.08 4.47
CA LEU A 157 14.23 -3.01 3.57
C LEU A 157 14.73 -1.84 4.42
N SER A 158 15.94 -1.37 4.14
CA SER A 158 16.61 -0.34 4.96
C SER A 158 16.64 -0.71 6.46
N ASP A 159 17.14 -1.90 6.77
CA ASP A 159 17.28 -2.46 8.13
C ASP A 159 15.96 -2.64 8.91
N PHE A 160 14.82 -2.48 8.24
CA PHE A 160 13.49 -2.63 8.84
C PHE A 160 12.74 -3.81 8.23
N VAL A 161 12.26 -4.71 9.10
CA VAL A 161 11.42 -5.84 8.70
C VAL A 161 9.99 -5.57 9.15
N LEU A 162 9.08 -5.51 8.18
CA LEU A 162 7.64 -5.45 8.44
C LEU A 162 6.93 -6.56 7.67
N PRO A 163 6.46 -7.62 8.36
CA PRO A 163 5.65 -8.65 7.72
C PRO A 163 4.32 -8.08 7.21
N PRO A 164 3.59 -8.84 6.37
CA PRO A 164 2.25 -8.45 5.92
C PRO A 164 1.27 -8.10 7.05
N PRO A 165 0.25 -7.26 6.80
CA PRO A 165 -0.73 -6.81 7.80
C PRO A 165 -1.37 -7.95 8.60
N ARG A 166 -1.71 -9.05 7.92
CA ARG A 166 -2.32 -10.23 8.56
C ARG A 166 -1.46 -10.83 9.68
N ILE A 167 -0.15 -10.60 9.69
CA ILE A 167 0.77 -11.00 10.76
C ILE A 167 0.95 -9.85 11.75
N THR A 168 1.23 -8.63 11.27
CA THR A 168 1.56 -7.49 12.16
C THR A 168 0.39 -7.06 13.05
N GLU A 169 -0.84 -7.21 12.57
CA GLU A 169 -2.05 -6.84 13.30
C GLU A 169 -2.55 -7.95 14.25
N THR A 170 -2.08 -9.20 14.06
CA THR A 170 -2.55 -10.36 14.83
C THR A 170 -1.52 -10.81 15.87
N ILE A 171 -0.24 -10.62 15.58
CA ILE A 171 0.87 -11.07 16.42
C ILE A 171 1.48 -9.88 17.17
N PRO A 172 1.34 -9.83 18.50
CA PRO A 172 1.86 -8.72 19.30
C PRO A 172 3.39 -8.86 19.50
N LYS A 173 4.16 -8.53 18.45
CA LYS A 173 5.63 -8.46 18.50
C LYS A 173 6.10 -7.01 18.51
N GLY A 174 7.16 -6.70 19.26
CA GLY A 174 7.74 -5.35 19.34
C GLY A 174 8.64 -4.99 18.15
N THR A 175 9.39 -5.97 17.65
CA THR A 175 10.31 -5.83 16.51
C THR A 175 10.43 -7.16 15.77
N TRP A 176 10.68 -7.11 14.46
CA TRP A 176 11.02 -8.28 13.65
C TRP A 176 12.51 -8.21 13.32
N GLN A 177 13.24 -9.28 13.63
CA GLN A 177 14.68 -9.33 13.38
C GLN A 177 14.93 -9.63 11.90
N SER A 178 15.96 -9.01 11.33
CA SER A 178 16.44 -9.40 10.01
C SER A 178 17.06 -10.80 10.08
N ILE A 179 16.85 -11.57 9.01
CA ILE A 179 17.37 -12.92 8.84
C ILE A 179 18.15 -12.94 7.54
N THR A 180 19.32 -13.56 7.55
CA THR A 180 20.13 -13.79 6.35
C THR A 180 19.90 -15.22 5.86
N SER A 181 19.55 -15.37 4.58
CA SER A 181 19.43 -16.68 3.93
C SER A 181 20.81 -17.31 3.72
N ALA A 182 20.95 -18.57 4.09
CA ALA A 182 22.12 -19.39 3.76
C ALA A 182 22.00 -20.10 2.40
N GLY A 183 20.83 -19.99 1.73
CA GLY A 183 20.51 -20.71 0.50
C GLY A 183 20.14 -19.75 -0.63
N GLU A 184 18.87 -19.79 -1.05
CA GLU A 184 18.36 -18.90 -2.10
C GLU A 184 18.08 -17.50 -1.53
N PRO A 185 18.29 -16.42 -2.31
CA PRO A 185 17.93 -15.09 -1.86
C PRO A 185 16.40 -14.96 -1.75
N PHE A 186 15.94 -14.04 -0.91
CA PHE A 186 14.55 -13.64 -0.84
C PHE A 186 14.15 -12.80 -2.04
N ARG A 187 12.86 -12.76 -2.33
CA ARG A 187 12.27 -11.99 -3.44
C ARG A 187 11.55 -10.79 -2.85
N PHE A 188 11.67 -9.63 -3.49
CA PHE A 188 10.95 -8.44 -3.05
C PHE A 188 9.45 -8.63 -3.21
N ILE A 189 8.69 -8.16 -2.22
CA ILE A 189 7.24 -8.23 -2.20
C ILE A 189 6.65 -6.86 -1.85
N HIS A 190 5.38 -6.65 -2.17
CA HIS A 190 4.59 -5.52 -1.66
C HIS A 190 4.07 -5.79 -0.25
N GLY A 191 3.70 -7.05 0.05
CA GLY A 191 3.26 -7.47 1.39
C GLY A 191 1.81 -7.13 1.75
N ASP A 192 1.15 -6.27 0.96
CA ASP A 192 -0.29 -5.99 1.04
C ASP A 192 -0.88 -5.66 -0.35
N LEU A 193 -0.59 -6.47 -1.37
CA LEU A 193 -1.03 -6.23 -2.74
C LEU A 193 -2.52 -6.57 -2.95
N ALA A 194 -3.39 -5.90 -2.20
CA ALA A 194 -4.84 -6.09 -2.20
C ALA A 194 -5.57 -5.04 -3.05
N ARG A 195 -6.87 -5.25 -3.31
CA ARG A 195 -7.68 -4.38 -4.19
C ARG A 195 -7.78 -2.91 -3.73
N HIS A 196 -7.54 -2.62 -2.44
CA HIS A 196 -7.49 -1.25 -1.93
C HIS A 196 -6.18 -0.53 -2.22
N ASN A 197 -5.13 -1.24 -2.62
CA ASN A 197 -3.80 -0.70 -2.93
C ASN A 197 -3.51 -0.64 -4.44
N ILE A 198 -4.56 -0.81 -5.27
CA ILE A 198 -4.47 -0.82 -6.73
C ILE A 198 -5.41 0.24 -7.29
N MET A 199 -4.88 1.15 -8.11
CA MET A 199 -5.65 2.20 -8.77
C MET A 199 -5.96 1.80 -10.21
N VAL A 200 -7.19 2.07 -10.63
CA VAL A 200 -7.75 1.67 -11.93
C VAL A 200 -8.40 2.86 -12.59
N SER A 201 -8.12 3.04 -13.89
CA SER A 201 -8.76 4.10 -14.65
C SER A 201 -10.25 3.78 -14.83
N PRO A 202 -11.18 4.69 -14.44
CA PRO A 202 -12.60 4.48 -14.69
C PRO A 202 -12.91 4.43 -16.20
N LYS A 203 -12.09 5.07 -17.04
CA LYS A 203 -12.34 5.13 -18.49
C LYS A 203 -11.95 3.85 -19.21
N THR A 204 -10.94 3.13 -18.72
CA THR A 204 -10.36 1.97 -19.44
C THR A 204 -10.45 0.67 -18.64
N LEU A 205 -10.76 0.73 -17.34
CA LEU A 205 -10.73 -0.39 -16.40
C LEU A 205 -9.36 -1.08 -16.32
N LYS A 206 -8.28 -0.38 -16.66
CA LYS A 206 -6.90 -0.87 -16.55
C LYS A 206 -6.21 -0.29 -15.32
N VAL A 207 -5.28 -1.08 -14.75
CA VAL A 207 -4.42 -0.63 -13.65
C VAL A 207 -3.59 0.57 -14.11
N THR A 208 -3.52 1.57 -13.25
CA THR A 208 -2.80 2.83 -13.47
C THR A 208 -1.68 3.05 -12.47
N CYS A 209 -1.81 2.51 -11.25
CA CYS A 209 -0.84 2.68 -10.18
C CYS A 209 -1.01 1.60 -9.10
N ILE A 210 0.09 1.20 -8.47
CA ILE A 210 0.12 0.41 -7.23
C ILE A 210 0.74 1.28 -6.13
N PHE A 211 0.12 1.35 -4.96
CA PHE A 211 0.50 2.28 -3.89
C PHE A 211 0.39 1.63 -2.50
N ASP A 212 0.75 2.38 -1.45
CA ASP A 212 0.79 1.89 -0.05
C ASP A 212 1.81 0.76 0.17
N TRP A 213 3.06 1.01 -0.24
CA TRP A 213 4.18 0.07 -0.16
C TRP A 213 4.80 -0.04 1.25
N GLU A 214 4.10 0.38 2.30
CA GLU A 214 4.65 0.42 3.67
C GLU A 214 5.04 -0.96 4.23
N HIS A 215 4.43 -2.03 3.69
CA HIS A 215 4.71 -3.43 4.03
C HIS A 215 5.69 -4.11 3.06
N ALA A 216 6.27 -3.36 2.12
CA ALA A 216 7.17 -3.92 1.13
C ALA A 216 8.54 -4.26 1.73
N GLY A 217 9.17 -5.29 1.18
CA GLY A 217 10.45 -5.79 1.67
C GLY A 217 10.76 -7.18 1.14
N TYR A 218 11.68 -7.87 1.81
CA TYR A 218 12.18 -9.19 1.40
C TYR A 218 11.85 -10.29 2.43
N PRO A 219 10.58 -10.53 2.81
CA PRO A 219 10.25 -11.65 3.67
C PRO A 219 10.23 -12.97 2.87
N PRO A 220 10.49 -14.11 3.50
CA PRO A 220 10.47 -15.40 2.82
C PRO A 220 9.02 -15.82 2.51
N GLU A 221 8.68 -15.94 1.22
CA GLU A 221 7.42 -16.55 0.73
C GLU A 221 6.10 -15.95 1.27
N LEU A 222 6.10 -14.68 1.69
CA LEU A 222 4.92 -14.06 2.31
C LEU A 222 4.02 -13.26 1.36
N GLU A 223 4.35 -13.16 0.07
CA GLU A 223 3.45 -12.50 -0.89
C GLU A 223 2.23 -13.38 -1.15
N ALA A 224 1.05 -12.77 -1.07
CA ALA A 224 -0.22 -13.47 -1.24
C ALA A 224 -0.99 -12.86 -2.40
N ALA A 225 -1.75 -13.69 -3.13
CA ALA A 225 -2.60 -13.22 -4.22
C ALA A 225 -3.86 -12.46 -3.74
N THR A 226 -3.70 -11.51 -2.81
CA THR A 226 -4.79 -10.78 -2.17
C THR A 226 -5.54 -9.86 -3.14
N TRP A 227 -4.94 -9.44 -4.26
CA TRP A 227 -5.65 -8.75 -5.33
C TRP A 227 -6.80 -9.57 -5.93
N ARG A 228 -6.71 -10.91 -5.88
CA ARG A 228 -7.79 -11.80 -6.34
C ARG A 228 -8.93 -11.90 -5.34
N MET A 229 -8.70 -11.53 -4.08
CA MET A 229 -9.65 -11.73 -2.98
C MET A 229 -10.67 -10.59 -2.91
N THR A 230 -11.92 -10.96 -2.61
CA THR A 230 -12.93 -10.03 -2.10
C THR A 230 -12.50 -9.47 -0.74
N HIS A 231 -13.14 -8.38 -0.32
CA HIS A 231 -12.90 -7.79 1.01
C HIS A 231 -13.07 -8.82 2.14
N SER A 232 -14.13 -9.62 2.10
CA SER A 232 -14.38 -10.65 3.11
C SER A 232 -13.35 -11.80 3.08
N GLU A 233 -12.82 -12.14 1.91
CA GLU A 233 -11.72 -13.12 1.79
C GLU A 233 -10.41 -12.59 2.34
N TYR A 234 -10.09 -11.33 2.04
CA TYR A 234 -8.92 -10.66 2.59
C TYR A 234 -8.96 -10.61 4.12
N HIS A 235 -10.09 -10.22 4.70
CA HIS A 235 -10.23 -10.17 6.16
C HIS A 235 -10.16 -11.54 6.83
N ARG A 236 -10.60 -12.62 6.16
CA ARG A 236 -10.43 -13.99 6.67
C ARG A 236 -8.96 -14.40 6.84
N LEU A 237 -8.02 -13.74 6.17
CA LEU A 237 -6.58 -14.01 6.37
C LEU A 237 -6.09 -13.66 7.76
N PHE A 238 -6.73 -12.70 8.43
CA PHE A 238 -6.36 -12.26 9.78
C PHE A 238 -6.78 -13.29 10.84
N ASP A 239 -7.77 -14.13 10.52
CA ASP A 239 -8.23 -15.22 11.38
C ASP A 239 -7.62 -16.58 11.01
N ALA A 240 -6.82 -16.65 9.94
CA ALA A 240 -6.25 -17.88 9.40
C ALA A 240 -5.05 -18.38 10.23
N ARG A 241 -5.30 -18.80 11.47
CA ARG A 241 -4.26 -19.14 12.47
C ARG A 241 -3.20 -20.11 11.96
N GLU A 242 -3.59 -21.18 11.27
CA GLU A 242 -2.63 -22.15 10.73
C GLU A 242 -1.72 -21.54 9.66
N ARG A 243 -2.26 -20.64 8.82
CA ARG A 243 -1.47 -19.93 7.83
C ARG A 243 -0.49 -18.98 8.52
N ILE A 244 -0.99 -18.17 9.45
CA ILE A 244 -0.17 -17.21 10.19
C ILE A 244 0.96 -17.95 10.92
N GLN A 245 0.67 -19.09 11.55
CA GLN A 245 1.68 -19.89 12.24
C GLN A 245 2.79 -20.38 11.29
N ARG A 246 2.44 -20.94 10.13
CA ARG A 246 3.43 -21.35 9.12
C ARG A 246 4.26 -20.17 8.61
N GLU A 247 3.61 -19.03 8.37
CA GLU A 247 4.29 -17.83 7.90
C GLU A 247 5.23 -17.24 8.97
N LEU A 248 4.89 -17.37 10.26
CA LEU A 248 5.76 -16.97 11.37
C LEU A 248 7.04 -17.79 11.41
N GLU A 249 6.95 -19.11 11.24
CA GLU A 249 8.11 -20.01 11.22
C GLU A 249 9.15 -19.60 10.17
N LEU A 250 8.71 -19.01 9.05
CA LEU A 250 9.59 -18.51 7.99
C LEU A 250 10.35 -17.24 8.39
N ILE A 251 9.78 -16.39 9.25
CA ILE A 251 10.34 -15.09 9.64
C ILE A 251 10.91 -15.09 11.07
N GLY A 252 11.38 -16.26 11.53
CA GLY A 252 11.99 -16.40 12.86
C GLY A 252 10.97 -16.23 13.99
N GLY A 253 9.80 -16.82 13.80
CA GLY A 253 8.75 -17.00 14.81
C GLY A 253 9.20 -17.85 15.99
#